data_AF-A0A1X2E346-F1
#
_entry.id   AF-A0A1X2E346-F1
#
_cell.length_a   1.000
_cell.length_b   1.000
_cell.length_c   1.000
_cell.angle_alpha   90.00
_cell.angle_beta   90.00
_cell.angle_gamma   90.00
#
_symmetry.space_group_name_H-M   'P 1'
#
loop_
_entity.id
_entity.type
_entity.pdbx_description
1 polymer ?
#
loop_
_entity_poly.entity_id
_entity_poly.type
_entity_poly.pdbx_seq_one_letter_code
_entity_poly.pdbx_strand_id
1 'polypeptide(L)'
;MSAAPELLQGPLQDRHRELGASFAEFSGWSMPVSYAGTVSEHNATRNAVGLFDVSHLGKALVKGPGAAQFVNSALTNDLTRIGAGKAQYTLCCTDSGGVIDDLIAYYVADDEIFLVPNAANTAAVVDALQAAAPDTLTITNLHRSYAVLAVQGPRSTDVLGALGLPTGMDYMGYADATYSGVPVRVCRTGYTGEHGYELLPPWESAGVVFDALVAAVTDAGGEPAGLGARDTLRTEMGYPLHGHELSLDISPLQARCGWAIGWKKAAFFGRDALLAEKEAGPRRLLRGLRMVGRGVLRPGLTVLQGERAIGVTTSGTFSPTLQVGIALALIDTDAEVNDGQRITVDVRGRAVECEVVRPPFVELKTR
;
A
#
# COMPACT_ATOMS: atom_id res chain seq x y z
N MET A 1 -13.40 -1.72 -33.67
CA MET A 1 -13.13 -1.03 -32.40
C MET A 1 -13.70 -1.90 -31.30
N SER A 2 -12.89 -2.71 -30.61
CA SER A 2 -13.41 -3.41 -29.43
C SER A 2 -13.72 -2.35 -28.38
N ALA A 3 -14.93 -2.38 -27.82
CA ALA A 3 -15.24 -1.54 -26.67
C ALA A 3 -14.17 -1.80 -25.60
N ALA A 4 -13.58 -0.73 -25.05
CA ALA A 4 -12.71 -0.86 -23.90
C ALA A 4 -13.49 -1.61 -22.80
N PRO A 5 -12.87 -2.55 -22.07
CA PRO A 5 -13.56 -3.28 -21.02
C PRO A 5 -14.16 -2.31 -20.01
N GLU A 6 -15.40 -2.60 -19.58
CA GLU A 6 -16.10 -1.77 -18.60
C GLU A 6 -15.37 -1.83 -17.25
N LEU A 7 -14.99 -0.65 -16.73
CA LEU A 7 -14.27 -0.55 -15.46
C LEU A 7 -15.19 -0.87 -14.29
N LEU A 8 -14.65 -1.58 -13.30
CA LEU A 8 -15.32 -1.82 -12.03
C LEU A 8 -15.55 -0.50 -11.27
N GLN A 9 -16.68 -0.37 -10.59
CA GLN A 9 -17.03 0.81 -9.80
C GLN A 9 -17.07 0.48 -8.31
N GLY A 10 -16.60 1.41 -7.48
CA GLY A 10 -16.66 1.31 -6.02
C GLY A 10 -18.07 1.59 -5.46
N PRO A 11 -18.29 1.42 -4.14
CA PRO A 11 -19.60 1.63 -3.51
C PRO A 11 -20.02 3.10 -3.45
N LEU A 12 -19.07 4.01 -3.69
CA LEU A 12 -19.21 5.45 -3.45
C LEU A 12 -19.09 6.27 -4.75
N GLN A 13 -19.26 5.63 -5.90
CA GLN A 13 -19.03 6.24 -7.21
C GLN A 13 -19.80 7.56 -7.40
N ASP A 14 -21.09 7.59 -7.06
CA ASP A 14 -21.92 8.77 -7.23
C ASP A 14 -21.54 9.90 -6.27
N ARG A 15 -21.20 9.56 -5.01
CA ARG A 15 -20.71 10.54 -4.02
C ARG A 15 -19.41 11.20 -4.48
N HIS A 16 -18.49 10.42 -5.04
CA HIS A 16 -17.25 10.97 -5.60
C HIS A 16 -17.52 11.93 -6.76
N ARG A 17 -18.50 11.64 -7.63
CA ARG A 17 -18.93 12.55 -8.71
C ARG A 17 -19.52 13.85 -8.15
N GLU A 18 -20.36 13.74 -7.12
CA GLU A 18 -20.96 14.90 -6.43
C GLU A 18 -19.91 15.79 -5.76
N LEU A 19 -18.83 15.19 -5.25
CA LEU A 19 -17.66 15.90 -4.72
C LEU A 19 -16.71 16.46 -5.80
N GLY A 20 -17.05 16.29 -7.09
CA GLY A 20 -16.27 16.82 -8.20
C GLY A 20 -14.99 16.03 -8.52
N ALA A 21 -14.92 14.75 -8.13
CA ALA A 21 -13.75 13.93 -8.38
C ALA A 21 -13.48 13.75 -9.89
N SER A 22 -12.20 13.85 -10.26
CA SER A 22 -11.69 13.34 -11.53
C SER A 22 -11.39 11.85 -11.39
N PHE A 23 -11.75 11.05 -12.38
CA PHE A 23 -11.57 9.59 -12.36
C PHE A 23 -10.53 9.13 -13.38
N ALA A 24 -9.82 8.06 -13.06
CA ALA A 24 -9.01 7.31 -14.01
C ALA A 24 -9.14 5.80 -13.77
N GLU A 25 -8.68 5.03 -14.75
CA GLU A 25 -8.50 3.59 -14.59
C GLU A 25 -7.32 3.32 -13.64
N PHE A 26 -7.56 2.45 -12.66
CA PHE A 26 -6.53 1.95 -11.76
C PHE A 26 -6.82 0.49 -11.43
N SER A 27 -5.98 -0.43 -11.94
CA SER A 27 -6.12 -1.87 -11.72
C SER A 27 -7.49 -2.43 -12.14
N GLY A 28 -8.08 -1.92 -13.22
CA GLY A 28 -9.41 -2.32 -13.70
C GLY A 28 -10.59 -1.64 -13.00
N TRP A 29 -10.33 -0.69 -12.09
CA TRP A 29 -11.35 0.09 -11.38
C TRP A 29 -11.39 1.54 -11.88
N SER A 30 -12.58 2.15 -11.90
CA SER A 30 -12.74 3.60 -12.06
C SER A 30 -12.58 4.26 -10.69
N MET A 31 -11.45 4.91 -10.45
CA MET A 31 -11.08 5.44 -9.13
C MET A 31 -10.93 6.97 -9.14
N PRO A 32 -11.31 7.67 -8.06
CA PRO A 32 -11.04 9.10 -7.92
C PRO A 32 -9.53 9.33 -7.82
N VAL A 33 -8.95 10.01 -8.81
CA VAL A 33 -7.52 10.34 -8.85
C VAL A 33 -7.22 11.70 -8.22
N SER A 34 -8.19 12.60 -8.21
CA SER A 34 -8.08 13.94 -7.59
C SER A 34 -9.46 14.58 -7.43
N TYR A 35 -9.59 15.48 -6.47
CA TYR A 35 -10.71 16.38 -6.22
C TYR A 35 -10.27 17.84 -6.42
N ALA A 36 -9.56 18.41 -5.43
CA ALA A 36 -9.05 19.78 -5.46
C ALA A 36 -7.68 19.92 -6.16
N GLY A 37 -6.98 18.81 -6.38
CA GLY A 37 -5.65 18.75 -6.99
C GLY A 37 -4.67 18.00 -6.11
N THR A 38 -3.88 17.10 -6.70
CA THR A 38 -2.89 16.25 -6.01
C THR A 38 -2.03 16.97 -4.97
N VAL A 39 -1.57 18.19 -5.27
CA VAL A 39 -0.71 18.98 -4.35
C VAL A 39 -1.51 19.50 -3.14
N SER A 40 -2.74 19.97 -3.35
CA SER A 40 -3.61 20.44 -2.26
C SER A 40 -3.93 19.29 -1.32
N GLU A 41 -4.41 18.19 -1.88
CA GLU A 41 -4.81 16.98 -1.16
C GLU A 41 -3.65 16.35 -0.38
N HIS A 42 -2.46 16.32 -0.97
CA HIS A 42 -1.24 15.91 -0.29
C HIS A 42 -0.93 16.81 0.92
N ASN A 43 -0.95 18.13 0.71
CA ASN A 43 -0.66 19.09 1.77
C ASN A 43 -1.72 19.05 2.87
N ALA A 44 -3.00 18.86 2.54
CA ALA A 44 -4.07 18.65 3.50
C ALA A 44 -3.80 17.39 4.34
N THR A 45 -3.39 16.29 3.72
CA THR A 45 -3.01 15.06 4.44
C THR A 45 -1.82 15.25 5.37
N ARG A 46 -0.78 15.98 4.93
CA ARG A 46 0.43 16.26 5.74
C ARG A 46 0.17 17.20 6.91
N ASN A 47 -0.69 18.20 6.73
CA ASN A 47 -0.84 19.31 7.67
C ASN A 47 -2.13 19.24 8.51
N ALA A 48 -3.14 18.50 8.04
CA ALA A 48 -4.43 18.33 8.70
C ALA A 48 -4.88 16.87 8.61
N VAL A 49 -5.72 16.52 7.63
CA VAL A 49 -6.23 15.17 7.41
C VAL A 49 -6.72 15.01 5.96
N GLY A 50 -6.43 13.86 5.36
CA GLY A 50 -6.93 13.44 4.06
C GLY A 50 -7.87 12.24 4.19
N LEU A 51 -8.97 12.24 3.44
CA LEU A 51 -9.90 11.11 3.32
C LEU A 51 -9.75 10.44 1.95
N PHE A 52 -9.33 9.17 1.95
CA PHE A 52 -9.17 8.39 0.73
C PHE A 52 -10.20 7.26 0.68
N ASP A 53 -10.90 7.12 -0.45
CA ASP A 53 -11.59 5.87 -0.75
C ASP A 53 -10.62 4.91 -1.44
N VAL A 54 -10.28 3.83 -0.74
CA VAL A 54 -9.46 2.74 -1.25
C VAL A 54 -10.23 1.41 -1.26
N SER A 55 -11.55 1.48 -1.44
CA SER A 55 -12.45 0.31 -1.48
C SER A 55 -12.15 -0.67 -2.62
N HIS A 56 -11.43 -0.24 -3.66
CA HIS A 56 -10.85 -1.12 -4.67
C HIS A 56 -9.90 -2.17 -4.10
N LEU A 57 -9.31 -1.98 -2.91
CA LEU A 57 -8.49 -3.00 -2.25
C LEU A 57 -9.30 -4.27 -2.00
N GLY A 58 -8.62 -5.40 -2.08
CA GLY A 58 -9.20 -6.71 -1.81
C GLY A 58 -9.55 -6.92 -0.36
N LYS A 59 -10.48 -7.83 -0.12
CA LYS A 59 -10.70 -8.44 1.18
C LYS A 59 -10.80 -9.95 0.98
N ALA A 60 -10.20 -10.72 1.87
CA ALA A 60 -10.36 -12.17 1.90
C ALA A 60 -10.43 -12.67 3.33
N LEU A 61 -11.07 -13.80 3.54
CA LEU A 61 -11.22 -14.43 4.85
C LEU A 61 -10.69 -15.86 4.79
N VAL A 62 -9.83 -16.22 5.74
CA VAL A 62 -9.40 -17.60 5.99
C VAL A 62 -10.03 -18.03 7.31
N LYS A 63 -10.89 -19.06 7.27
CA LYS A 63 -11.68 -19.50 8.42
C LYS A 63 -11.63 -21.02 8.60
N GLY A 64 -11.59 -21.46 9.85
CA GLY A 64 -11.63 -22.85 10.26
C GLY A 64 -10.48 -23.22 11.22
N PRO A 65 -10.54 -24.39 11.87
CA PRO A 65 -9.53 -24.81 12.83
C PRO A 65 -8.11 -24.78 12.24
N GLY A 66 -7.21 -24.01 12.84
CA GLY A 66 -5.83 -23.86 12.40
C GLY A 66 -5.59 -22.78 11.33
N ALA A 67 -6.56 -21.90 11.06
CA ALA A 67 -6.43 -20.81 10.08
C ALA A 67 -5.17 -19.96 10.31
N ALA A 68 -4.91 -19.53 11.55
CA ALA A 68 -3.72 -18.74 11.87
C ALA A 68 -2.41 -19.49 11.58
N GLN A 69 -2.36 -20.78 11.90
CA GLN A 69 -1.19 -21.63 11.62
C GLN A 69 -0.97 -21.78 10.11
N PHE A 70 -2.05 -22.03 9.35
CA PHE A 70 -1.98 -22.14 7.91
C PHE A 70 -1.50 -20.83 7.26
N VAL A 71 -2.10 -19.69 7.61
CA VAL A 71 -1.67 -18.39 7.09
C VAL A 71 -0.21 -18.11 7.46
N ASN A 72 0.21 -18.45 8.68
CA ASN A 72 1.61 -18.34 9.08
C ASN A 72 2.51 -19.24 8.22
N SER A 73 2.07 -20.43 7.81
CA SER A 73 2.85 -21.30 6.93
C SER A 73 2.80 -20.92 5.44
N ALA A 74 1.95 -19.97 5.05
CA ALA A 74 1.77 -19.54 3.66
C ALA A 74 2.45 -18.18 3.38
N LEU A 75 2.22 -17.19 4.24
CA LEU A 75 2.69 -15.81 4.03
C LEU A 75 4.07 -15.59 4.64
N THR A 76 4.81 -14.57 4.21
CA THR A 76 6.22 -14.41 4.58
C THR A 76 6.48 -14.00 6.02
N ASN A 77 5.63 -13.15 6.62
CA ASN A 77 5.88 -12.58 7.95
C ASN A 77 5.41 -13.54 9.06
N ASP A 78 5.98 -13.40 10.25
CA ASP A 78 5.77 -14.32 11.38
C ASP A 78 4.52 -13.93 12.19
N LEU A 79 3.39 -14.52 11.82
CA LEU A 79 2.09 -14.25 12.44
C LEU A 79 2.03 -14.66 13.91
N THR A 80 2.95 -15.53 14.38
CA THR A 80 3.03 -15.93 15.81
C THR A 80 3.49 -14.80 16.73
N ARG A 81 3.96 -13.68 16.17
CA ARG A 81 4.38 -12.49 16.91
C ARG A 81 3.24 -11.56 17.28
N ILE A 82 2.06 -11.79 16.72
CA ILE A 82 0.85 -11.02 16.98
C ILE A 82 -0.28 -11.96 17.41
N GLY A 83 -1.36 -11.39 17.93
CA GLY A 83 -2.57 -12.11 18.31
C GLY A 83 -3.82 -11.28 18.03
N ALA A 84 -4.97 -11.73 18.53
CA ALA A 84 -6.26 -11.09 18.30
C ALA A 84 -6.24 -9.56 18.52
N GLY A 85 -6.86 -8.81 17.60
CA GLY A 85 -6.89 -7.35 17.64
C GLY A 85 -5.64 -6.66 17.05
N LYS A 86 -4.68 -7.44 16.53
CA LYS A 86 -3.49 -6.92 15.84
C LYS A 86 -3.45 -7.36 14.38
N ALA A 87 -2.67 -6.63 13.60
CA ALA A 87 -2.42 -6.87 12.20
C ALA A 87 -0.93 -6.84 11.89
N GLN A 88 -0.54 -7.28 10.70
CA GLN A 88 0.81 -7.10 10.21
C GLN A 88 0.86 -7.03 8.69
N TYR A 89 1.82 -6.28 8.17
CA TYR A 89 2.20 -6.33 6.77
C TYR A 89 2.95 -7.64 6.47
N THR A 90 2.62 -8.26 5.34
CA THR A 90 3.24 -9.51 4.89
C THR A 90 3.13 -9.63 3.37
N LEU A 91 3.80 -10.64 2.79
CA LEU A 91 3.78 -10.91 1.36
C LEU A 91 3.31 -12.34 1.10
N CYS A 92 2.54 -12.50 0.03
CA CYS A 92 2.26 -13.77 -0.63
C CYS A 92 3.24 -13.90 -1.80
N CYS A 93 4.10 -14.90 -1.76
CA CYS A 93 5.14 -15.09 -2.77
C CYS A 93 4.87 -16.33 -3.63
N THR A 94 5.51 -16.38 -4.79
CA THR A 94 5.63 -17.59 -5.61
C THR A 94 6.74 -18.48 -5.07
N ASP A 95 6.78 -19.75 -5.49
CA ASP A 95 7.89 -20.67 -5.16
C ASP A 95 9.26 -20.16 -5.64
N SER A 96 9.29 -19.35 -6.71
CA SER A 96 10.49 -18.69 -7.22
C SER A 96 10.92 -17.44 -6.43
N GLY A 97 10.19 -17.04 -5.40
CA GLY A 97 10.48 -15.88 -4.56
C GLY A 97 9.99 -14.53 -5.12
N GLY A 98 9.28 -14.54 -6.24
CA GLY A 98 8.51 -13.40 -6.73
C GLY A 98 7.31 -13.11 -5.83
N VAL A 99 6.71 -11.92 -5.96
CA VAL A 99 5.61 -11.46 -5.11
C VAL A 99 4.30 -11.53 -5.87
N ILE A 100 3.42 -12.44 -5.45
CA ILE A 100 2.01 -12.48 -5.91
C ILE A 100 1.31 -11.22 -5.41
N ASP A 101 1.50 -10.89 -4.13
CA ASP A 101 0.99 -9.66 -3.54
C ASP A 101 1.68 -9.31 -2.22
N ASP A 102 1.70 -8.03 -1.87
CA ASP A 102 1.83 -7.58 -0.48
C ASP A 102 0.47 -7.23 0.11
N LEU A 103 0.28 -7.50 1.39
CA LEU A 103 -1.03 -7.38 2.04
C LEU A 103 -0.94 -7.19 3.56
N ILE A 104 -2.04 -6.74 4.16
CA ILE A 104 -2.19 -6.71 5.62
C ILE A 104 -3.00 -7.94 6.07
N ALA A 105 -2.44 -8.70 7.02
CA ALA A 105 -3.12 -9.80 7.68
C ALA A 105 -3.58 -9.36 9.08
N TYR A 106 -4.89 -9.42 9.32
CA TYR A 106 -5.54 -9.10 10.59
C TYR A 106 -5.85 -10.38 11.34
N TYR A 107 -5.28 -10.51 12.54
CA TYR A 107 -5.51 -11.64 13.42
C TYR A 107 -6.84 -11.42 14.16
N VAL A 108 -7.87 -12.20 13.80
CA VAL A 108 -9.18 -12.15 14.48
C VAL A 108 -9.21 -13.16 15.61
N ALA A 109 -8.94 -14.42 15.27
CA ALA A 109 -8.82 -15.53 16.21
C ALA A 109 -7.94 -16.63 15.60
N ASP A 110 -7.59 -17.65 16.38
CA ASP A 110 -6.79 -18.79 15.92
C ASP A 110 -7.41 -19.49 14.69
N ASP A 111 -8.73 -19.43 14.58
CA ASP A 111 -9.56 -20.01 13.52
C ASP A 111 -10.10 -18.98 12.51
N GLU A 112 -9.68 -17.71 12.59
CA GLU A 112 -10.14 -16.66 11.68
C GLU A 112 -9.07 -15.59 11.42
N ILE A 113 -8.63 -15.48 10.18
CA ILE A 113 -7.70 -14.45 9.71
C ILE A 113 -8.33 -13.67 8.56
N PHE A 114 -8.35 -12.35 8.69
CA PHE A 114 -8.88 -11.44 7.68
C PHE A 114 -7.72 -10.78 6.91
N LEU A 115 -7.78 -10.78 5.59
CA LEU A 115 -6.70 -10.33 4.71
C LEU A 115 -7.17 -9.14 3.88
N VAL A 116 -6.29 -8.15 3.69
CA VAL A 116 -6.52 -7.01 2.80
C VAL A 116 -5.40 -6.97 1.74
N PRO A 117 -5.56 -7.72 0.62
CA PRO A 117 -4.66 -7.68 -0.54
C PRO A 117 -4.91 -6.46 -1.44
N ASN A 118 -3.98 -6.21 -2.37
CA ASN A 118 -4.16 -5.21 -3.42
C ASN A 118 -5.30 -5.62 -4.38
N ALA A 119 -5.88 -4.60 -5.01
CA ALA A 119 -7.06 -4.73 -5.87
C ALA A 119 -6.88 -5.78 -6.98
N ALA A 120 -5.85 -5.64 -7.81
CA ALA A 120 -5.61 -6.52 -8.97
C ALA A 120 -5.29 -7.97 -8.57
N ASN A 121 -4.74 -8.18 -7.37
CA ASN A 121 -4.10 -9.44 -6.99
C ASN A 121 -4.96 -10.28 -6.04
N THR A 122 -6.11 -9.77 -5.62
CA THR A 122 -6.97 -10.42 -4.62
C THR A 122 -7.35 -11.85 -5.01
N ALA A 123 -7.75 -12.06 -6.27
CA ALA A 123 -8.08 -13.37 -6.79
C ALA A 123 -6.86 -14.31 -6.75
N ALA A 124 -5.70 -13.85 -7.23
CA ALA A 124 -4.47 -14.65 -7.24
C ALA A 124 -4.01 -15.05 -5.82
N VAL A 125 -4.14 -14.17 -4.84
CA VAL A 125 -3.87 -14.48 -3.43
C VAL A 125 -4.83 -15.55 -2.92
N VAL A 126 -6.13 -15.40 -3.18
CA VAL A 126 -7.15 -16.38 -2.76
C VAL A 126 -6.90 -17.74 -3.41
N ASP A 127 -6.61 -17.78 -4.71
CA ASP A 127 -6.34 -19.00 -5.46
C ASP A 127 -5.09 -19.72 -4.92
N ALA A 128 -4.01 -18.98 -4.65
CA ALA A 128 -2.78 -19.53 -4.09
C ALA A 128 -3.01 -20.12 -2.68
N LEU A 129 -3.80 -19.44 -1.84
CA LEU A 129 -4.16 -19.95 -0.52
C LEU A 129 -5.08 -21.17 -0.62
N GLN A 130 -6.10 -21.16 -1.49
CA GLN A 130 -7.01 -22.28 -1.69
C GLN A 130 -6.28 -23.53 -2.19
N ALA A 131 -5.34 -23.38 -3.12
CA ALA A 131 -4.56 -24.49 -3.67
C ALA A 131 -3.69 -25.20 -2.62
N ALA A 132 -3.29 -24.51 -1.55
CA ALA A 132 -2.44 -25.05 -0.49
C ALA A 132 -3.20 -25.40 0.79
N ALA A 133 -4.46 -24.99 0.92
CA ALA A 133 -5.22 -25.15 2.15
C ALA A 133 -5.67 -26.60 2.37
N PRO A 134 -5.68 -27.08 3.62
CA PRO A 134 -6.37 -28.33 3.95
C PRO A 134 -7.89 -28.16 3.84
N ASP A 135 -8.60 -29.26 3.60
CA ASP A 135 -10.06 -29.31 3.43
C ASP A 135 -10.85 -28.75 4.64
N THR A 136 -10.22 -28.64 5.81
CA THR A 136 -10.82 -28.08 7.03
C THR A 136 -10.90 -26.56 7.03
N LEU A 137 -10.24 -25.88 6.10
CA LEU A 137 -10.22 -24.42 5.99
C LEU A 137 -11.06 -23.95 4.82
N THR A 138 -11.76 -22.84 5.03
CA THR A 138 -12.48 -22.10 4.00
C THR A 138 -11.76 -20.80 3.73
N ILE A 139 -11.42 -20.55 2.46
CA ILE A 139 -10.83 -19.28 2.01
C ILE A 139 -11.83 -18.60 1.09
N THR A 140 -12.34 -17.45 1.50
CA THR A 140 -13.40 -16.72 0.80
C THR A 140 -12.89 -15.39 0.28
N ASN A 141 -13.11 -15.14 -1.01
CA ASN A 141 -12.93 -13.81 -1.59
C ASN A 141 -14.10 -12.90 -1.17
N LEU A 142 -13.79 -11.80 -0.50
CA LEU A 142 -14.72 -10.81 0.03
C LEU A 142 -14.49 -9.41 -0.58
N HIS A 143 -13.89 -9.33 -1.77
CA HIS A 143 -13.43 -8.08 -2.40
C HIS A 143 -14.51 -6.98 -2.43
N ARG A 144 -15.78 -7.35 -2.64
CA ARG A 144 -16.91 -6.40 -2.67
C ARG A 144 -17.84 -6.49 -1.45
N SER A 145 -17.36 -7.06 -0.35
CA SER A 145 -18.15 -7.17 0.89
C SER A 145 -17.93 -5.99 1.84
N TYR A 146 -16.78 -5.32 1.76
CA TYR A 146 -16.40 -4.20 2.62
C TYR A 146 -15.81 -3.05 1.83
N ALA A 147 -16.15 -1.81 2.16
CA ALA A 147 -15.39 -0.65 1.70
C ALA A 147 -14.10 -0.50 2.51
N VAL A 148 -13.18 0.34 2.06
CA VAL A 148 -11.98 0.72 2.82
C VAL A 148 -11.79 2.23 2.71
N LEU A 149 -11.98 2.95 3.82
CA LEU A 149 -11.90 4.40 3.89
C LEU A 149 -10.70 4.78 4.76
N ALA A 150 -9.68 5.41 4.18
CA ALA A 150 -8.48 5.78 4.90
C ALA A 150 -8.55 7.25 5.34
N VAL A 151 -8.43 7.49 6.64
CA VAL A 151 -8.39 8.82 7.26
C VAL A 151 -6.99 9.05 7.78
N GLN A 152 -6.20 9.88 7.10
CA GLN A 152 -4.75 9.92 7.26
C GLN A 152 -4.31 11.36 7.53
N GLY A 153 -3.39 11.58 8.47
CA GLY A 153 -2.89 12.92 8.83
C GLY A 153 -2.97 13.21 10.33
N PRO A 154 -2.30 14.27 10.80
CA PRO A 154 -2.19 14.61 12.21
C PRO A 154 -3.53 14.84 12.93
N ARG A 155 -4.59 15.23 12.20
CA ARG A 155 -5.94 15.44 12.75
C ARG A 155 -6.85 14.20 12.66
N SER A 156 -6.35 13.06 12.16
CA SER A 156 -7.17 11.85 11.98
C SER A 156 -7.79 11.30 13.27
N THR A 157 -7.07 11.40 14.40
CA THR A 157 -7.63 11.04 15.73
C THR A 157 -8.84 11.89 16.09
N ASP A 158 -8.78 13.20 15.84
CA ASP A 158 -9.87 14.12 16.17
C ASP A 158 -11.11 13.84 15.31
N VAL A 159 -10.90 13.56 14.01
CA VAL A 159 -11.97 13.17 13.08
C VAL A 159 -12.70 11.93 13.58
N LEU A 160 -11.97 10.86 13.91
CA LEU A 160 -12.59 9.63 14.42
C LEU A 160 -13.25 9.86 15.78
N GLY A 161 -12.61 10.64 16.67
CA GLY A 161 -13.15 10.99 17.97
C GLY A 161 -14.47 11.75 17.90
N ALA A 162 -14.61 12.68 16.94
CA ALA A 162 -15.86 13.41 16.69
C ALA A 162 -17.01 12.49 16.26
N LEU A 163 -16.71 11.36 15.61
CA LEU A 163 -17.69 10.34 15.24
C LEU A 163 -17.90 9.27 16.32
N GLY A 164 -17.24 9.39 17.47
CA GLY A 164 -17.31 8.40 18.56
C GLY A 164 -16.65 7.06 18.22
N LEU A 165 -15.75 7.03 17.23
CA LEU A 165 -15.03 5.82 16.81
C LEU A 165 -13.75 5.60 17.64
N PRO A 166 -13.31 4.35 17.84
CA PRO A 166 -12.15 4.04 18.66
C PRO A 166 -10.85 4.54 18.04
N THR A 167 -9.99 5.13 18.88
CA THR A 167 -8.69 5.68 18.44
C THR A 167 -7.50 5.22 19.28
N GLY A 168 -7.74 4.68 20.48
CA GLY A 168 -6.71 4.32 21.48
C GLY A 168 -5.93 3.04 21.20
N MET A 169 -5.73 2.70 19.93
CA MET A 169 -5.05 1.47 19.50
C MET A 169 -3.62 1.78 19.08
N ASP A 170 -2.67 0.90 19.40
CA ASP A 170 -1.30 1.00 18.86
C ASP A 170 -1.28 0.83 17.34
N TYR A 171 -0.21 1.28 16.69
CA TYR A 171 0.05 0.99 15.27
C TYR A 171 -0.08 -0.51 14.97
N MET A 172 -0.78 -0.84 13.87
CA MET A 172 -1.17 -2.20 13.50
C MET A 172 -2.12 -2.88 14.53
N GLY A 173 -2.84 -2.12 15.34
CA GLY A 173 -4.01 -2.58 16.09
C GLY A 173 -5.31 -2.30 15.35
N TYR A 174 -6.38 -2.99 15.72
CA TYR A 174 -7.73 -2.67 15.25
C TYR A 174 -8.77 -2.93 16.34
N ALA A 175 -9.94 -2.31 16.18
CA ALA A 175 -11.09 -2.49 17.04
C ALA A 175 -12.37 -2.43 16.20
N ASP A 176 -13.36 -3.23 16.57
CA ASP A 176 -14.68 -3.21 15.97
C ASP A 176 -15.59 -2.24 16.72
N ALA A 177 -16.38 -1.46 15.99
CA ALA A 177 -17.27 -0.44 16.50
C ALA A 177 -18.56 -0.38 15.67
N THR A 178 -19.42 0.58 15.97
CA THR A 178 -20.64 0.85 15.21
C THR A 178 -20.81 2.36 15.05
N TYR A 179 -21.11 2.81 13.85
CA TYR A 179 -21.48 4.21 13.56
C TYR A 179 -22.85 4.25 12.93
N SER A 180 -23.80 4.94 13.57
CA SER A 180 -25.19 5.05 13.09
C SER A 180 -25.83 3.70 12.72
N GLY A 181 -25.57 2.66 13.52
CA GLY A 181 -26.04 1.29 13.27
C GLY A 181 -25.24 0.47 12.25
N VAL A 182 -24.26 1.07 11.57
CA VAL A 182 -23.36 0.37 10.63
C VAL A 182 -22.16 -0.20 11.39
N PRO A 183 -21.88 -1.51 11.32
CA PRO A 183 -20.66 -2.07 11.91
C PRO A 183 -19.43 -1.55 11.16
N VAL A 184 -18.38 -1.18 11.88
CA VAL A 184 -17.14 -0.67 11.30
C VAL A 184 -15.96 -1.28 12.03
N ARG A 185 -15.08 -1.94 11.29
CA ARG A 185 -13.74 -2.25 11.79
C ARG A 185 -12.83 -1.04 11.59
N VAL A 186 -12.25 -0.54 12.66
CA VAL A 186 -11.32 0.60 12.64
C VAL A 186 -9.91 0.09 12.85
N CYS A 187 -9.05 0.28 11.86
CA CYS A 187 -7.69 -0.20 11.82
C CYS A 187 -6.71 0.96 11.99
N ARG A 188 -5.73 0.81 12.87
CA ARG A 188 -4.62 1.75 13.04
C ARG A 188 -3.53 1.44 12.01
N THR A 189 -3.84 1.68 10.75
CA THR A 189 -3.02 1.38 9.57
C THR A 189 -3.07 2.52 8.56
N GLY A 190 -2.18 2.51 7.59
CA GLY A 190 -2.10 3.57 6.59
C GLY A 190 -0.96 3.37 5.60
N TYR A 191 -1.04 4.10 4.49
CA TYR A 191 -0.10 4.04 3.38
C TYR A 191 0.51 5.40 3.03
N THR A 192 0.37 6.37 3.93
CA THR A 192 0.81 7.77 3.74
C THR A 192 2.07 8.10 4.55
N GLY A 193 2.36 7.28 5.56
CA GLY A 193 3.38 7.52 6.58
C GLY A 193 3.04 8.59 7.61
N GLU A 194 1.81 9.11 7.57
CA GLU A 194 1.22 9.88 8.66
C GLU A 194 0.58 8.96 9.71
N HIS A 195 0.29 9.54 10.87
CA HIS A 195 -0.70 8.99 11.79
C HIS A 195 -2.03 8.86 11.05
N GLY A 196 -2.64 7.67 11.02
CA GLY A 196 -3.93 7.48 10.35
C GLY A 196 -4.64 6.18 10.69
N TYR A 197 -5.87 6.09 10.21
CA TYR A 197 -6.75 4.95 10.37
C TYR A 197 -7.33 4.51 9.02
N GLU A 198 -7.74 3.25 8.94
CA GLU A 198 -8.54 2.69 7.84
C GLU A 198 -9.82 2.10 8.43
N LEU A 199 -10.96 2.44 7.83
CA LEU A 199 -12.28 2.03 8.29
C LEU A 199 -12.89 1.08 7.26
N LEU A 200 -13.39 -0.08 7.72
CA LEU A 200 -13.96 -1.10 6.87
C LEU A 200 -15.45 -1.33 7.20
N PRO A 201 -16.36 -0.46 6.72
CA PRO A 201 -17.79 -0.73 6.79
C PRO A 201 -18.22 -1.75 5.70
N PRO A 202 -19.38 -2.42 5.87
CA PRO A 202 -19.99 -3.19 4.79
C PRO A 202 -20.17 -2.36 3.53
N TRP A 203 -19.91 -2.97 2.37
CA TRP A 203 -19.90 -2.31 1.06
C TRP A 203 -21.18 -1.51 0.79
N GLU A 204 -22.34 -2.13 1.03
CA GLU A 204 -23.66 -1.54 0.77
C GLU A 204 -24.00 -0.36 1.69
N SER A 205 -23.41 -0.33 2.89
CA SER A 205 -23.67 0.70 3.91
C SER A 205 -22.53 1.73 4.04
N ALA A 206 -21.49 1.61 3.20
CA ALA A 206 -20.30 2.46 3.28
C ALA A 206 -20.60 3.95 3.13
N GLY A 207 -21.65 4.30 2.38
CA GLY A 207 -22.07 5.68 2.18
C GLY A 207 -22.37 6.42 3.49
N VAL A 208 -22.99 5.75 4.46
CA VAL A 208 -23.32 6.34 5.77
C VAL A 208 -22.07 6.80 6.51
N VAL A 209 -21.01 5.98 6.48
CA VAL A 209 -19.74 6.28 7.14
C VAL A 209 -18.96 7.31 6.34
N PHE A 210 -18.94 7.19 5.01
CA PHE A 210 -18.23 8.12 4.13
C PHE A 210 -18.76 9.55 4.26
N ASP A 211 -20.07 9.75 4.21
CA ASP A 211 -20.69 11.08 4.28
C ASP A 211 -20.34 11.78 5.62
N ALA A 212 -20.35 11.01 6.71
CA ALA A 212 -19.93 11.50 8.02
C ALA A 212 -18.44 11.86 8.09
N LEU A 213 -17.58 11.04 7.47
CA LEU A 213 -16.15 11.31 7.39
C LEU A 213 -15.86 12.55 6.55
N VAL A 214 -16.53 12.74 5.41
CA VAL A 214 -16.34 13.94 4.57
C VAL A 214 -16.64 15.21 5.38
N ALA A 215 -17.77 15.23 6.10
CA ALA A 215 -18.12 16.36 6.96
C ALA A 215 -17.06 16.60 8.05
N ALA A 216 -16.72 15.56 8.82
CA ALA A 216 -15.75 15.68 9.92
C ALA A 216 -14.33 16.05 9.46
N VAL A 217 -13.90 15.55 8.29
CA VAL A 217 -12.60 15.89 7.67
C VAL A 217 -12.59 17.34 7.22
N THR A 218 -13.67 17.82 6.61
CA THR A 218 -13.80 19.22 6.21
C THR A 218 -13.77 20.14 7.43
N ASP A 219 -14.51 19.81 8.49
CA ASP A 219 -14.52 20.57 9.75
C ASP A 219 -13.14 20.60 10.44
N ALA A 220 -12.33 19.57 10.23
CA ALA A 220 -10.95 19.50 10.73
C ALA A 220 -9.92 20.22 9.85
N GLY A 221 -10.36 20.91 8.78
CA GLY A 221 -9.50 21.62 7.83
C GLY A 221 -8.78 20.69 6.84
N GLY A 222 -9.30 19.47 6.68
CA GLY A 222 -8.82 18.47 5.73
C GLY A 222 -9.63 18.41 4.43
N GLU A 223 -9.29 17.45 3.58
CA GLU A 223 -9.89 17.30 2.24
C GLU A 223 -10.11 15.82 1.88
N PRO A 224 -11.15 15.48 1.08
CA PRO A 224 -11.14 14.27 0.27
C PRO A 224 -9.92 14.27 -0.65
N ALA A 225 -9.23 13.13 -0.73
CA ALA A 225 -7.97 12.99 -1.43
C ALA A 225 -8.00 11.78 -2.38
N GLY A 226 -7.49 11.98 -3.59
CA GLY A 226 -7.49 10.98 -4.65
C GLY A 226 -6.22 10.14 -4.68
N LEU A 227 -6.19 9.16 -5.60
CA LEU A 227 -5.03 8.29 -5.79
C LEU A 227 -3.75 9.04 -6.19
N GLY A 228 -3.86 10.21 -6.83
CA GLY A 228 -2.70 11.04 -7.14
C GLY A 228 -1.97 11.50 -5.87
N ALA A 229 -2.70 12.00 -4.87
CA ALA A 229 -2.13 12.37 -3.59
C ALA A 229 -1.58 11.14 -2.85
N ARG A 230 -2.32 10.02 -2.85
CA ARG A 230 -1.86 8.75 -2.26
C ARG A 230 -0.50 8.31 -2.83
N ASP A 231 -0.33 8.39 -4.14
CA ASP A 231 0.94 8.00 -4.80
C ASP A 231 2.10 8.95 -4.44
N THR A 232 1.85 10.25 -4.29
CA THR A 232 2.90 11.17 -3.81
C THR A 232 3.29 10.90 -2.36
N LEU A 233 2.32 10.67 -1.47
CA LEU A 233 2.55 10.43 -0.04
C LEU A 233 3.33 9.14 0.19
N ARG A 234 2.96 8.04 -0.48
CA ARG A 234 3.65 6.74 -0.36
C ARG A 234 5.06 6.79 -0.97
N THR A 235 5.24 7.50 -2.08
CA THR A 235 6.55 7.64 -2.74
C THR A 235 7.52 8.40 -1.85
N GLU A 236 7.06 9.44 -1.15
CA GLU A 236 7.87 10.14 -0.14
C GLU A 236 8.31 9.21 1.00
N MET A 237 7.55 8.17 1.33
CA MET A 237 7.93 7.17 2.33
C MET A 237 8.75 6.02 1.76
N GLY A 238 8.85 5.95 0.44
CA GLY A 238 9.43 4.83 -0.28
C GLY A 238 8.69 3.51 -0.10
N TYR A 239 7.37 3.59 0.13
CA TYR A 239 6.55 2.39 0.21
C TYR A 239 6.36 1.79 -1.19
N PRO A 240 6.54 0.46 -1.31
CA PRO A 240 6.42 -0.22 -2.59
C PRO A 240 4.96 -0.27 -3.04
N LEU A 241 4.75 -0.16 -4.35
CA LEU A 241 3.46 -0.44 -5.00
C LEU A 241 3.59 -1.71 -5.84
N HIS A 242 2.67 -2.66 -5.67
CA HIS A 242 2.65 -3.86 -6.51
C HIS A 242 2.40 -3.49 -7.98
N GLY A 243 3.12 -4.15 -8.89
CA GLY A 243 3.25 -3.77 -10.31
C GLY A 243 4.38 -2.79 -10.59
N HIS A 244 4.98 -2.18 -9.55
CA HIS A 244 6.10 -1.23 -9.68
C HIS A 244 7.36 -1.73 -8.97
N GLU A 245 7.31 -1.80 -7.64
CA GLU A 245 8.43 -2.22 -6.79
C GLU A 245 8.33 -3.69 -6.37
N LEU A 246 7.16 -4.30 -6.51
CA LEU A 246 6.86 -5.69 -6.22
C LEU A 246 6.17 -6.30 -7.43
N SER A 247 6.53 -7.53 -7.79
CA SER A 247 5.90 -8.27 -8.89
C SER A 247 6.34 -9.73 -8.85
N LEU A 248 5.82 -10.55 -9.75
CA LEU A 248 6.28 -11.93 -9.92
C LEU A 248 7.77 -12.03 -10.30
N ASP A 249 8.37 -10.95 -10.83
CA ASP A 249 9.78 -10.90 -11.24
C ASP A 249 10.68 -10.13 -10.25
N ILE A 250 10.08 -9.50 -9.24
CA ILE A 250 10.79 -8.68 -8.23
C ILE A 250 10.53 -9.27 -6.85
N SER A 251 11.59 -9.78 -6.24
CA SER A 251 11.51 -10.38 -4.91
C SER A 251 11.37 -9.32 -3.81
N PRO A 252 10.88 -9.69 -2.61
CA PRO A 252 10.88 -8.80 -1.46
C PRO A 252 12.27 -8.28 -1.10
N LEU A 253 13.35 -9.01 -1.40
CA LEU A 253 14.72 -8.60 -1.06
C LEU A 253 15.18 -7.48 -1.99
N GLN A 254 14.92 -7.61 -3.29
CA GLN A 254 15.13 -6.55 -4.27
C GLN A 254 14.33 -5.30 -3.88
N ALA A 255 13.09 -5.46 -3.42
CA ALA A 255 12.23 -4.37 -2.97
C ALA A 255 12.56 -3.81 -1.56
N ARG A 256 13.64 -4.28 -0.91
CA ARG A 256 14.00 -3.94 0.49
C ARG A 256 12.90 -4.23 1.54
N CYS A 257 12.01 -5.15 1.24
CA CYS A 257 10.93 -5.65 2.11
C CYS A 257 11.33 -6.86 2.96
N GLY A 258 12.63 -7.20 3.04
CA GLY A 258 13.12 -8.34 3.82
C GLY A 258 12.85 -8.27 5.33
N TRP A 259 12.44 -7.11 5.85
CA TRP A 259 11.98 -6.92 7.23
C TRP A 259 10.61 -7.58 7.49
N ALA A 260 9.82 -7.81 6.45
CA ALA A 260 8.51 -8.47 6.52
C ALA A 260 8.61 -9.99 6.31
N ILE A 261 9.79 -10.58 6.49
CA ILE A 261 10.03 -12.02 6.34
C ILE A 261 10.42 -12.63 7.69
N GLY A 262 9.64 -13.60 8.14
CA GLY A 262 9.95 -14.43 9.29
C GLY A 262 11.00 -15.48 8.94
N TRP A 263 12.27 -15.09 8.84
CA TRP A 263 13.38 -15.95 8.40
C TRP A 263 13.57 -17.26 9.19
N LYS A 264 13.05 -17.33 10.42
CA LYS A 264 13.15 -18.51 11.30
C LYS A 264 11.98 -19.49 11.12
N LYS A 265 10.98 -19.16 10.31
CA LYS A 265 9.81 -20.00 10.09
C LYS A 265 10.20 -21.27 9.33
N ALA A 266 9.51 -22.36 9.66
CA ALA A 266 9.71 -23.64 9.01
C ALA A 266 9.28 -23.61 7.53
N ALA A 267 8.16 -22.94 7.23
CA ALA A 267 7.61 -22.83 5.89
C ALA A 267 6.92 -21.46 5.67
N PHE A 268 6.96 -21.01 4.42
CA PHE A 268 6.17 -19.96 3.77
C PHE A 268 6.39 -20.08 2.27
N PHE A 269 5.47 -19.58 1.45
CA PHE A 269 5.61 -19.66 0.00
C PHE A 269 6.88 -18.93 -0.46
N GLY A 270 7.66 -19.57 -1.34
CA GLY A 270 8.93 -19.02 -1.82
C GLY A 270 10.09 -19.03 -0.83
N ARG A 271 9.96 -19.70 0.34
CA ARG A 271 10.99 -19.70 1.39
C ARG A 271 12.38 -20.05 0.88
N ASP A 272 12.52 -21.14 0.16
CA ASP A 272 13.83 -21.66 -0.23
C ASP A 272 14.52 -20.74 -1.25
N ALA A 273 13.77 -20.21 -2.22
CA ALA A 273 14.27 -19.22 -3.17
C ALA A 273 14.72 -17.92 -2.47
N LEU A 274 13.94 -17.45 -1.49
CA LEU A 274 14.26 -16.23 -0.74
C LEU A 274 15.43 -16.40 0.22
N LEU A 275 15.64 -17.59 0.78
CA LEU A 275 16.85 -17.92 1.55
C LEU A 275 18.08 -17.96 0.65
N ALA A 276 17.99 -18.61 -0.52
CA ALA A 276 19.07 -18.65 -1.49
C ALA A 276 19.45 -17.23 -1.96
N GLU A 277 18.47 -16.37 -2.26
CA GLU A 277 18.74 -14.97 -2.62
C GLU A 277 19.34 -14.17 -1.44
N LYS A 278 18.90 -14.44 -0.20
CA LYS A 278 19.47 -13.79 0.98
C LYS A 278 20.95 -14.12 1.16
N GLU A 279 21.33 -15.37 0.91
CA GLU A 279 22.73 -15.84 1.00
C GLU A 279 23.59 -15.29 -0.14
N ALA A 280 23.07 -15.30 -1.37
CA ALA A 280 23.79 -14.80 -2.55
C ALA A 280 23.87 -13.27 -2.59
N GLY A 281 22.90 -12.58 -1.97
CA GLY A 281 22.65 -11.16 -2.15
C GLY A 281 21.74 -10.88 -3.35
N PRO A 282 20.78 -9.94 -3.24
CA PRO A 282 19.90 -9.62 -4.35
C PRO A 282 20.68 -8.91 -5.47
N ARG A 283 20.35 -9.23 -6.72
CA ARG A 283 21.00 -8.63 -7.91
C ARG A 283 20.70 -7.14 -8.09
N ARG A 284 19.59 -6.68 -7.52
CA ARG A 284 19.10 -5.30 -7.59
C ARG A 284 18.59 -4.89 -6.22
N LEU A 285 18.64 -3.60 -5.91
CA LEU A 285 18.06 -3.06 -4.69
C LEU A 285 17.23 -1.82 -5.01
N LEU A 286 16.08 -1.73 -4.37
CA LEU A 286 15.25 -0.54 -4.37
C LEU A 286 15.99 0.61 -3.69
N ARG A 287 16.04 1.77 -4.34
CA ARG A 287 16.65 3.00 -3.85
C ARG A 287 15.74 4.19 -4.14
N GLY A 288 15.88 5.24 -3.33
CA GLY A 288 15.26 6.52 -3.62
C GLY A 288 16.18 7.38 -4.46
N LEU A 289 15.63 8.14 -5.40
CA LEU A 289 16.32 9.15 -6.18
C LEU A 289 15.68 10.51 -5.92
N ARG A 290 16.48 11.50 -5.53
CA ARG A 290 16.04 12.90 -5.34
C ARG A 290 16.69 13.77 -6.39
N MET A 291 15.91 14.44 -7.24
CA MET A 291 16.47 15.36 -8.24
C MET A 291 17.20 16.52 -7.56
N VAL A 292 18.36 16.90 -8.11
CA VAL A 292 19.12 18.08 -7.65
C VAL A 292 18.55 19.37 -8.23
N GLY A 293 17.96 19.27 -9.42
CA GLY A 293 17.31 20.37 -10.12
C GLY A 293 15.79 20.25 -10.18
N ARG A 294 15.21 21.05 -11.06
CA ARG A 294 13.76 21.06 -11.30
C ARG A 294 13.36 19.96 -12.27
N GLY A 295 12.14 19.46 -12.11
CA GLY A 295 11.52 18.49 -13.00
C GLY A 295 10.78 17.43 -12.21
N VAL A 296 10.31 16.42 -12.94
CA VAL A 296 9.56 15.30 -12.37
C VAL A 296 10.10 14.02 -12.98
N LEU A 297 10.43 13.05 -12.13
CA LEU A 297 10.77 11.71 -12.56
C LEU A 297 9.48 10.91 -12.79
N ARG A 298 9.55 9.89 -13.62
CA ARG A 298 8.44 9.00 -13.98
C ARG A 298 8.95 7.56 -13.94
N PRO A 299 8.06 6.55 -13.83
CA PRO A 299 8.46 5.17 -14.02
C PRO A 299 9.06 4.93 -15.42
N GLY A 300 9.94 3.94 -15.53
CA GLY A 300 10.54 3.47 -16.78
C GLY A 300 11.74 4.27 -17.28
N LEU A 301 12.23 5.26 -16.54
CA LEU A 301 13.42 6.02 -16.91
C LEU A 301 14.71 5.28 -16.52
N THR A 302 15.67 5.24 -17.45
CA THR A 302 16.97 4.60 -17.26
C THR A 302 17.82 5.36 -16.24
N VAL A 303 18.40 4.63 -15.31
CA VAL A 303 19.34 5.15 -14.30
C VAL A 303 20.77 4.88 -14.78
N LEU A 304 21.62 5.91 -14.75
CA LEU A 304 22.95 5.91 -15.35
C LEU A 304 24.04 6.31 -14.34
N GLN A 305 25.17 5.59 -14.38
CA GLN A 305 26.43 5.97 -13.75
C GLN A 305 27.48 6.20 -14.85
N GLY A 306 27.73 7.46 -15.19
CA GLY A 306 28.42 7.80 -16.43
C GLY A 306 27.59 7.37 -17.63
N GLU A 307 28.16 6.59 -18.54
CA GLU A 307 27.46 6.01 -19.71
C GLU A 307 26.82 4.65 -19.42
N ARG A 308 27.11 4.03 -18.26
CA ARG A 308 26.61 2.71 -17.89
C ARG A 308 25.17 2.81 -17.39
N ALA A 309 24.26 2.07 -18.00
CA ALA A 309 22.94 1.79 -17.43
C ALA A 309 23.07 0.84 -16.23
N ILE A 310 22.53 1.26 -15.10
CA ILE A 310 22.66 0.56 -13.80
C ILE A 310 21.31 0.31 -13.12
N GLY A 311 20.19 0.62 -13.80
CA GLY A 311 18.88 0.44 -13.21
C GLY A 311 17.77 1.18 -13.94
N VAL A 312 16.59 1.15 -13.32
CA VAL A 312 15.37 1.76 -13.85
C VAL A 312 14.54 2.32 -12.72
N THR A 313 13.95 3.48 -12.94
CA THR A 313 12.93 4.05 -12.04
C THR A 313 11.65 3.22 -12.12
N THR A 314 11.14 2.77 -10.98
CA THR A 314 9.90 1.98 -10.87
C THR A 314 8.71 2.85 -10.53
N SER A 315 8.94 3.97 -9.83
CA SER A 315 7.94 4.99 -9.51
C SER A 315 8.58 6.37 -9.59
N GLY A 316 7.80 7.40 -9.90
CA GLY A 316 8.34 8.77 -10.00
C GLY A 316 7.26 9.84 -9.98
N THR A 317 7.51 10.88 -9.19
CA THR A 317 6.57 11.99 -9.01
C THR A 317 7.25 13.28 -8.54
N PHE A 318 6.48 14.34 -8.41
CA PHE A 318 6.88 15.55 -7.70
C PHE A 318 6.50 15.38 -6.23
N SER A 319 7.45 15.59 -5.30
CA SER A 319 7.17 15.63 -3.86
C SER A 319 6.65 17.02 -3.48
N PRO A 320 5.38 17.17 -3.06
CA PRO A 320 4.89 18.45 -2.56
C PRO A 320 5.55 18.86 -1.25
N THR A 321 5.98 17.92 -0.41
CA THR A 321 6.67 18.27 0.84
C THR A 321 8.05 18.87 0.58
N LEU A 322 8.84 18.26 -0.32
CA LEU A 322 10.21 18.67 -0.60
C LEU A 322 10.34 19.68 -1.75
N GLN A 323 9.26 19.87 -2.53
CA GLN A 323 9.22 20.72 -3.72
C GLN A 323 10.26 20.32 -4.80
N VAL A 324 10.57 19.02 -4.90
CA VAL A 324 11.49 18.45 -5.89
C VAL A 324 10.96 17.15 -6.48
N GLY A 325 11.47 16.76 -7.65
CA GLY A 325 11.17 15.44 -8.21
C GLY A 325 11.84 14.33 -7.41
N ILE A 326 11.08 13.27 -7.13
CA ILE A 326 11.58 12.06 -6.45
C ILE A 326 11.15 10.81 -7.23
N ALA A 327 11.91 9.73 -7.07
CA ALA A 327 11.59 8.43 -7.66
C ALA A 327 12.06 7.28 -6.78
N LEU A 328 11.39 6.14 -6.92
CA LEU A 328 11.95 4.87 -6.51
C LEU A 328 12.54 4.18 -7.74
N ALA A 329 13.66 3.48 -7.55
CA ALA A 329 14.38 2.81 -8.63
C ALA A 329 14.98 1.49 -8.16
N LEU A 330 14.92 0.47 -9.01
CA LEU A 330 15.70 -0.75 -8.84
C LEU A 330 17.07 -0.52 -9.50
N ILE A 331 18.13 -0.55 -8.69
CA ILE A 331 19.51 -0.33 -9.10
C ILE A 331 20.30 -1.63 -8.92
N ASP A 332 21.09 -2.01 -9.92
CA ASP A 332 21.97 -3.18 -9.89
C ASP A 332 22.98 -3.08 -8.74
N THR A 333 23.14 -4.15 -7.97
CA THR A 333 24.01 -4.14 -6.78
C THR A 333 25.49 -4.11 -7.14
N ASP A 334 25.86 -4.61 -8.31
CA ASP A 334 27.22 -4.58 -8.87
C ASP A 334 27.64 -3.19 -9.38
N ALA A 335 26.73 -2.21 -9.40
CA ALA A 335 27.05 -0.80 -9.63
C ALA A 335 27.59 -0.10 -8.37
N GLU A 336 27.56 -0.76 -7.22
CA GLU A 336 28.14 -0.32 -5.94
C GLU A 336 27.75 1.11 -5.53
N VAL A 337 26.50 1.48 -5.83
CA VAL A 337 26.00 2.85 -5.62
C VAL A 337 25.72 3.11 -4.14
N ASN A 338 26.36 4.15 -3.59
CA ASN A 338 26.24 4.53 -2.17
C ASN A 338 25.13 5.58 -1.94
N ASP A 339 24.61 5.65 -0.70
CA ASP A 339 23.71 6.73 -0.31
C ASP A 339 24.47 8.08 -0.35
N GLY A 340 23.80 9.14 -0.81
CA GLY A 340 24.39 10.46 -1.07
C GLY A 340 25.11 10.60 -2.42
N GLN A 341 25.35 9.50 -3.14
CA GLN A 341 26.03 9.54 -4.44
C GLN A 341 25.19 10.27 -5.49
N ARG A 342 25.85 11.06 -6.35
CA ARG A 342 25.23 11.64 -7.55
C ARG A 342 25.24 10.64 -8.70
N ILE A 343 24.09 10.48 -9.32
CA ILE A 343 23.90 9.70 -10.55
C ILE A 343 23.05 10.49 -11.53
N THR A 344 22.86 9.98 -12.73
CA THR A 344 21.96 10.62 -13.71
C THR A 344 20.80 9.71 -14.08
N VAL A 345 19.66 10.32 -14.40
CA VAL A 345 18.50 9.64 -14.97
C VAL A 345 18.28 10.20 -16.37
N ASP A 346 18.11 9.33 -17.35
CA ASP A 346 17.79 9.73 -18.71
C ASP A 346 16.30 10.10 -18.82
N VAL A 347 16.04 11.40 -18.93
CA VAL A 347 14.70 11.95 -19.16
C VAL A 347 14.57 12.33 -20.64
N ARG A 348 14.19 11.34 -21.46
CA ARG A 348 13.93 11.52 -22.91
C ARG A 348 15.15 12.08 -23.67
N GLY A 349 16.32 11.50 -23.46
CA GLY A 349 17.60 11.89 -24.06
C GLY A 349 18.35 12.98 -23.28
N ARG A 350 17.79 13.48 -22.18
CA ARG A 350 18.44 14.46 -21.31
C ARG A 350 18.85 13.80 -20.00
N ALA A 351 20.15 13.74 -19.75
CA ALA A 351 20.67 13.35 -18.45
C ALA A 351 20.30 14.39 -17.38
N VAL A 352 19.61 13.95 -16.33
CA VAL A 352 19.27 14.79 -15.18
C VAL A 352 19.89 14.23 -13.91
N GLU A 353 20.60 15.08 -13.17
CA GLU A 353 21.29 14.68 -11.95
C GLU A 353 20.33 14.42 -10.78
N CYS A 354 20.54 13.29 -10.11
CA CYS A 354 19.82 12.86 -8.91
C CYS A 354 20.81 12.45 -7.82
N GLU A 355 20.43 12.70 -6.57
CA GLU A 355 21.01 12.07 -5.38
C GLU A 355 20.38 10.72 -5.15
N VAL A 356 21.20 9.72 -4.86
CA VAL A 356 20.71 8.45 -4.33
C VAL A 356 20.48 8.59 -2.84
N VAL A 357 19.29 8.26 -2.38
CA VAL A 357 18.91 8.30 -0.97
C VAL A 357 18.36 6.96 -0.54
N ARG A 358 18.47 6.67 0.76
CA ARG A 358 17.74 5.58 1.39
C ARG A 358 16.37 6.13 1.82
N PRO A 359 15.25 5.64 1.25
CA PRO A 359 13.94 6.05 1.71
C PRO A 359 13.76 5.75 3.21
N PRO A 360 12.95 6.56 3.92
CA PRO A 360 12.06 7.59 3.36
C PRO A 360 12.76 8.90 2.96
N PHE A 361 12.10 9.69 2.10
CA PHE A 361 12.55 11.03 1.69
C PHE A 361 12.20 12.12 2.69
N VAL A 362 11.15 11.90 3.49
CA VAL A 362 10.67 12.79 4.54
C VAL A 362 10.57 12.02 5.86
N GLU A 363 10.40 12.73 6.97
CA GLU A 363 10.27 12.10 8.30
C GLU A 363 8.98 11.27 8.40
N LEU A 364 9.09 10.09 8.99
CA LEU A 364 7.96 9.19 9.26
C LEU A 364 7.20 9.64 10.51
N LYS A 365 5.88 9.78 10.43
CA LYS A 365 5.02 10.32 11.50
C LYS A 365 3.91 9.37 11.94
N THR A 366 4.13 8.05 11.84
CA THR A 366 3.11 7.03 12.15
C THR A 366 2.86 6.79 13.64
N ARG A 367 3.67 7.39 14.52
CA ARG A 367 3.66 7.16 15.98
C ARG A 367 3.21 8.38 16.74
#